data_AF-I8VZE4-F1
#
_entry.id   AF-I8VZE4-F1
#
_cell.length_a   1.000
_cell.length_b   1.000
_cell.length_c   1.000
_cell.angle_alpha   90.00
_cell.angle_beta   90.00
_cell.angle_gamma   90.00
#
_symmetry.space_group_name_H-M   'P 1'
#
loop_
_entity.id
_entity.type
_entity.pdbx_description
1 polymer ?
#
loop_
_entity_poly.entity_id
_entity_poly.type
_entity_poly.pdbx_seq_one_letter_code
_entity_poly.pdbx_strand_id
1 'polypeptide(L)'
;MANDVTNSNGRVTADEVIHKDSVFRYQLLDRLRSDCEYYLNYGNRHPKSLWAGDEKLQIEFMIKLHESFKEDEKPEWLTMDEILEYSKKMIAQEE
;
A
#
# COMPACT_ATOMS: atom_id res chain seq x y z
N MET A 1 -13.78 -1.70 18.83
CA MET A 1 -12.83 -0.58 18.61
C MET A 1 -12.24 -0.86 17.24
N ALA A 2 -12.66 -0.12 16.21
CA ALA A 2 -12.18 -0.38 14.86
C ALA A 2 -10.68 -0.04 14.85
N ASN A 3 -9.84 -1.03 14.53
CA ASN A 3 -8.41 -0.85 14.35
C ASN A 3 -8.23 -0.01 13.10
N ASP A 4 -8.27 1.31 13.29
CA ASP A 4 -8.10 2.25 12.22
C ASP A 4 -6.63 2.22 11.79
N VAL A 5 -6.40 1.71 10.59
CA VAL A 5 -5.07 1.53 10.00
C VAL A 5 -4.59 2.91 9.63
N THR A 6 -3.60 3.39 10.36
CA THR A 6 -3.02 4.72 10.18
C THR A 6 -1.62 4.59 9.63
N ASN A 7 -1.19 5.53 8.79
CA ASN A 7 0.22 5.59 8.41
C ASN A 7 1.10 5.82 9.65
N SER A 8 2.39 5.53 9.56
CA SER A 8 3.34 5.63 10.70
C SER A 8 3.42 7.04 11.33
N ASN A 9 3.02 8.07 10.59
CA ASN A 9 2.94 9.45 11.07
C ASN A 9 1.62 9.80 11.76
N GLY A 10 0.63 8.88 11.79
CA GLY A 10 -0.68 9.06 12.40
C GLY A 10 -1.56 10.12 11.72
N ARG A 11 -1.24 10.52 10.48
CA ARG A 11 -1.87 11.65 9.80
C ARG A 11 -2.99 11.26 8.85
N VAL A 12 -2.99 10.02 8.38
CA VAL A 12 -3.91 9.55 7.35
C VAL A 12 -4.36 8.14 7.72
N THR A 13 -5.67 7.94 7.72
CA THR A 13 -6.28 6.63 7.95
C THR A 13 -6.63 5.94 6.63
N ALA A 14 -6.68 4.61 6.65
CA ALA A 14 -7.15 3.85 5.50
C ALA A 14 -8.61 4.14 5.18
N ASP A 15 -9.45 4.40 6.19
CA ASP A 15 -10.85 4.78 6.00
C ASP A 15 -10.98 6.13 5.27
N GLU A 16 -10.19 7.13 5.66
CA GLU A 16 -10.17 8.42 4.99
C GLU A 16 -9.76 8.30 3.52
N VAL A 17 -8.81 7.41 3.23
CA VAL A 17 -8.28 7.18 1.88
C VAL A 17 -9.31 6.50 0.99
N ILE A 18 -10.00 5.46 1.46
CA ILE A 18 -11.00 4.74 0.66
C ILE A 18 -12.25 5.58 0.36
N HIS A 19 -12.53 6.61 1.17
CA HIS A 19 -13.62 7.56 0.94
C HIS A 19 -13.24 8.73 0.02
N LYS A 20 -11.99 8.81 -0.45
CA LYS A 20 -11.58 9.79 -1.46
C LYS A 20 -12.09 9.42 -2.85
N ASP A 21 -12.02 10.39 -3.74
CA ASP A 21 -12.31 10.20 -5.16
C ASP A 21 -11.46 9.06 -5.77
N SER A 22 -12.05 8.39 -6.77
CA SER A 22 -11.43 7.29 -7.52
C SER A 22 -10.05 7.64 -8.10
N VAL A 23 -9.86 8.85 -8.62
CA VAL A 23 -8.58 9.31 -9.20
C VAL A 23 -7.51 9.38 -8.12
N PHE A 24 -7.87 9.92 -6.95
CA PHE A 24 -6.94 10.01 -5.82
C PHE A 24 -6.52 8.62 -5.34
N ARG A 25 -7.49 7.71 -5.18
CA ARG A 25 -7.21 6.33 -4.76
C ARG A 25 -6.28 5.63 -5.75
N TYR A 26 -6.48 5.85 -7.05
CA TYR A 26 -5.68 5.22 -8.10
C TYR A 26 -4.25 5.76 -8.10
N GLN A 27 -4.09 7.08 -8.02
CA GLN A 27 -2.78 7.73 -7.92
C GLN A 27 -2.02 7.32 -6.66
N LEU A 28 -2.71 7.20 -5.53
CA LEU A 28 -2.09 6.76 -4.28
C LEU A 28 -1.67 5.29 -4.37
N LEU A 29 -2.48 4.42 -4.99
CA LEU A 29 -2.13 3.02 -5.20
C LEU A 29 -0.90 2.86 -6.09
N ASP A 30 -0.78 3.64 -7.17
CA ASP A 30 0.41 3.65 -8.03
C ASP A 30 1.65 4.18 -7.28
N ARG A 31 1.47 5.20 -6.43
CA ARG A 31 2.55 5.68 -5.55
C ARG A 31 3.01 4.59 -4.59
N LEU A 32 2.07 3.89 -3.94
CA LEU A 32 2.39 2.82 -2.99
C LEU A 32 3.14 1.66 -3.68
N ARG A 33 2.73 1.30 -4.91
CA ARG A 33 3.43 0.33 -5.76
C ARG A 33 4.87 0.77 -6.05
N SER A 34 5.04 2.01 -6.51
CA SER A 34 6.36 2.57 -6.81
C SER A 34 7.29 2.60 -5.60
N ASP A 35 6.74 2.89 -4.41
CA ASP A 35 7.49 2.85 -3.16
C ASP A 35 7.96 1.42 -2.81
N CYS A 36 7.12 0.39 -3.05
CA CYS A 36 7.50 -1.02 -2.87
C CYS A 36 8.60 -1.43 -3.85
N GLU A 37 8.48 -1.05 -5.13
CA GLU A 37 9.52 -1.32 -6.14
C GLU A 37 10.84 -0.66 -5.77
N TYR A 38 10.80 0.60 -5.31
CA TYR A 38 11.98 1.29 -4.83
C TYR A 38 12.56 0.58 -3.60
N TYR A 39 11.76 0.32 -2.56
CA TYR A 39 12.18 -0.34 -1.32
C TYR A 39 12.93 -1.66 -1.59
N LEU A 40 12.41 -2.49 -2.51
CA LEU A 40 12.97 -3.80 -2.84
C LEU A 40 14.23 -3.76 -3.72
N ASN A 41 14.32 -2.82 -4.67
CA ASN A 41 15.41 -2.82 -5.67
C ASN A 41 16.51 -1.80 -5.39
N TYR A 42 16.16 -0.59 -4.93
CA TYR A 42 17.07 0.57 -4.87
C TYR A 42 17.14 1.25 -3.50
N GLY A 43 16.09 1.09 -2.68
CA GLY A 43 15.89 1.78 -1.41
C GLY A 43 16.54 1.10 -0.21
N ASN A 44 17.36 0.07 -0.46
CA ASN A 44 18.09 -0.67 0.56
C ASN A 44 17.18 -1.15 1.71
N ARG A 45 15.93 -1.50 1.40
CA ARG A 45 14.91 -1.95 2.36
C ARG A 45 14.69 -0.98 3.52
N HIS A 46 14.78 0.32 3.26
CA HIS A 46 14.61 1.33 4.30
C HIS A 46 13.12 1.76 4.44
N PRO A 47 12.43 1.48 5.57
CA PRO A 47 10.99 1.70 5.69
C PRO A 47 10.58 3.18 5.59
N LYS A 48 11.48 4.13 5.90
CA LYS A 48 11.21 5.57 5.70
C LYS A 48 11.04 5.97 4.23
N SER A 49 11.38 5.11 3.27
CA SER A 49 11.14 5.34 1.85
C SER A 49 9.70 4.99 1.44
N LEU A 50 8.96 4.28 2.29
CA LEU A 50 7.56 3.93 2.07
C LEU A 50 6.67 5.09 2.48
N TRP A 51 5.63 5.39 1.70
CA TRP A 51 4.62 6.39 2.07
C TRP A 51 3.96 6.09 3.43
N ALA A 52 3.65 4.83 3.72
CA ALA A 52 3.09 4.43 5.01
C ALA A 52 4.14 4.44 6.13
N GLY A 53 5.43 4.45 5.78
CA GLY A 53 6.59 4.43 6.68
C GLY A 53 6.80 3.14 7.46
N ASP A 54 6.04 2.09 7.15
CA ASP A 54 6.19 0.73 7.64
C ASP A 54 5.71 -0.24 6.56
N GLU A 55 6.32 -1.41 6.49
CA GLU A 55 6.07 -2.40 5.44
C GLU A 55 4.68 -3.04 5.60
N LYS A 56 4.27 -3.37 6.82
CA LYS A 56 2.96 -3.96 7.09
C LYS A 56 1.86 -2.95 6.78
N LEU A 57 2.04 -1.70 7.24
CA LEU A 57 1.09 -0.62 6.94
C LEU A 57 1.00 -0.37 5.43
N GLN A 58 2.14 -0.29 4.72
CA GLN A 58 2.17 -0.07 3.28
C GLN A 58 1.30 -1.10 2.54
N ILE A 59 1.50 -2.37 2.84
CA ILE A 59 0.74 -3.47 2.23
C ILE A 59 -0.73 -3.41 2.61
N GLU A 60 -1.06 -3.14 3.88
CA GLU A 60 -2.44 -3.04 4.33
C GLU A 60 -3.19 -1.88 3.65
N PHE A 61 -2.53 -0.74 3.44
CA PHE A 61 -3.06 0.36 2.64
C PHE A 61 -3.29 -0.05 1.18
N MET A 62 -2.33 -0.76 0.56
CA MET A 62 -2.48 -1.25 -0.82
C MET A 62 -3.67 -2.20 -0.97
N ILE A 63 -3.83 -3.16 -0.04
CA ILE A 63 -4.95 -4.11 -0.04
C ILE A 63 -6.27 -3.36 0.08
N LYS A 64 -6.43 -2.50 1.09
CA LYS A 64 -7.67 -1.74 1.31
C LYS A 64 -8.03 -0.85 0.12
N LEU A 65 -7.03 -0.18 -0.47
CA LEU A 65 -7.23 0.61 -1.69
C LEU A 65 -7.70 -0.27 -2.84
N HIS A 66 -7.01 -1.37 -3.11
CA HIS A 66 -7.35 -2.28 -4.20
C HIS A 66 -8.73 -2.93 -4.02
N GLU A 67 -9.11 -3.29 -2.78
CA GLU A 67 -10.45 -3.80 -2.46
C GLU A 67 -11.55 -2.73 -2.54
N SER A 68 -11.20 -1.45 -2.37
CA SER A 68 -12.16 -0.35 -2.52
C SER A 68 -12.58 -0.07 -3.97
N PHE A 69 -11.85 -0.59 -4.95
CA PHE A 69 -12.23 -0.50 -6.36
C PHE A 69 -13.21 -1.61 -6.72
N LYS A 70 -14.22 -1.27 -7.54
CA LYS A 70 -15.07 -2.28 -8.17
C LYS A 70 -14.25 -3.11 -9.15
N GLU A 71 -14.72 -4.31 -9.48
CA GLU A 71 -14.01 -5.22 -10.39
C GLU A 71 -13.68 -4.56 -11.74
N ASP A 72 -14.59 -3.76 -12.29
CA ASP A 72 -14.37 -3.02 -13.54
C ASP A 72 -13.47 -1.77 -13.40
N GLU A 73 -13.21 -1.31 -12.18
CA GLU A 73 -12.40 -0.12 -11.88
C GLU A 73 -11.00 -0.48 -11.37
N LYS A 74 -10.71 -1.78 -11.21
CA LYS A 74 -9.41 -2.25 -10.73
C LYS A 74 -8.32 -1.95 -11.76
N PRO A 75 -7.14 -1.51 -11.32
CA PRO A 75 -6.02 -1.28 -12.22
C PRO A 75 -5.53 -2.58 -12.86
N GLU A 76 -5.25 -2.54 -14.17
CA GLU A 76 -4.67 -3.69 -14.88
C GLU A 76 -3.17 -3.90 -14.57
N TRP A 77 -2.50 -2.88 -14.04
CA TRP A 77 -1.06 -2.88 -13.76
C TRP A 77 -0.70 -3.30 -12.32
N LEU A 78 -1.70 -3.59 -11.48
CA LEU A 78 -1.48 -4.09 -10.13
C LEU A 78 -2.63 -4.99 -9.72
N THR A 79 -2.33 -6.28 -9.60
CA THR A 79 -3.25 -7.29 -9.12
C THR A 79 -3.10 -7.53 -7.61
N MET A 80 -4.13 -8.13 -7.00
CA MET A 80 -4.07 -8.51 -5.59
C MET A 80 -2.92 -9.50 -5.30
N ASP A 81 -2.61 -10.40 -6.24
CA ASP A 81 -1.49 -11.35 -6.09
C ASP A 81 -0.15 -10.63 -6.03
N GLU A 82 0.07 -9.60 -6.86
CA GLU A 82 1.27 -8.77 -6.80
C GLU A 82 1.41 -8.02 -5.46
N ILE A 83 0.30 -7.53 -4.90
CA ILE A 83 0.29 -6.92 -3.56
C ILE A 83 0.72 -7.95 -2.49
N LEU A 84 0.24 -9.19 -2.59
CA LEU A 84 0.66 -10.26 -1.69
C LEU A 84 2.11 -10.69 -1.92
N GLU A 85 2.63 -10.56 -3.15
CA GLU A 85 4.04 -10.80 -3.44
C GLU A 85 4.93 -9.73 -2.79
N TYR A 86 4.56 -8.45 -2.87
CA TYR A 86 5.24 -7.38 -2.14
C TYR A 86 5.24 -7.67 -0.63
N SER A 87 4.11 -8.11 -0.08
CA SER A 87 3.99 -8.52 1.32
C SER A 87 5.03 -9.58 1.71
N LYS A 88 5.15 -10.65 0.92
CA LYS A 88 6.15 -11.70 1.15
C LYS A 88 7.58 -11.16 1.06
N LYS A 89 7.90 -10.36 0.03
CA LYS A 89 9.26 -9.86 -0.20
C LYS A 89 9.73 -8.85 0.84
N MET A 90 8.81 -8.05 1.37
CA MET A 90 9.08 -7.01 2.36
C MET A 90 9.06 -7.62 3.77
N ILE A 91 7.95 -8.26 4.17
CA ILE A 91 7.73 -8.71 5.55
C ILE A 91 8.44 -10.05 5.87
N ALA A 92 8.56 -10.98 4.92
CA ALA A 92 9.07 -12.33 5.21
C ALA A 92 10.62 -12.43 5.26
N GLN A 93 11.34 -11.34 5.53
CA GLN A 93 12.80 -11.31 5.57
C GLN A 93 13.38 -11.33 6.99
N GLU A 94 12.58 -11.75 7.97
CA GLU A 94 13.10 -12.30 9.23
C GLU A 94 13.37 -13.81 9.04
N GLU A 95 14.48 -14.17 8.39
CA GLU A 95 15.18 -15.45 8.63
C GLU A 95 16.68 -15.31 8.37
#